data_AF-A0A3D5D7M4-F1
#
_entry.id   AF-A0A3D5D7M4-F1
#
_cell.length_a   1.000
_cell.length_b   1.000
_cell.length_c   1.000
_cell.angle_alpha   90.00
_cell.angle_beta   90.00
_cell.angle_gamma   90.00
#
_symmetry.space_group_name_H-M   'P 1'
#
loop_
_entity.id
_entity.type
_entity.pdbx_description
1 polymer ?
#
loop_
_entity_poly.entity_id
_entity_poly.type
_entity_poly.pdbx_seq_one_letter_code
_entity_poly.pdbx_strand_id
1 'polypeptide(L)'
;MKTTRLRQAGFTLVEIMVVVAIIGLLATVVVVGVKRAQKDSQVTACHLVQGKIRVAISTYQLKNRTIDPNEITMEALAPYFDGKAPECPAGGEYTFELGEDADGDETVVVKCSVEGHNKEEEEEE
;
A
#
# COMPACT_ATOMS: atom_id res chain seq x y z
N MET A 1 64.73 -18.58 16.36
CA MET A 1 63.67 -18.15 15.43
C MET A 1 63.23 -16.75 15.82
N LYS A 2 63.35 -15.77 14.92
CA LYS A 2 63.00 -14.37 15.20
C LYS A 2 61.52 -14.17 14.87
N THR A 3 60.66 -14.14 15.88
CA THR A 3 59.23 -13.81 15.74
C THR A 3 59.07 -12.30 15.62
N THR A 4 58.87 -11.81 14.40
CA THR A 4 58.48 -10.43 14.12
C THR A 4 57.04 -10.21 14.56
N ARG A 5 56.83 -9.46 15.66
CA ARG A 5 55.48 -8.98 16.02
C ARG A 5 55.08 -7.88 15.04
N LEU A 6 53.99 -8.09 14.31
CA LEU A 6 53.34 -7.03 13.54
C LEU A 6 52.76 -6.00 14.52
N ARG A 7 53.15 -4.72 14.39
CA ARG A 7 52.61 -3.63 15.21
C ARG A 7 51.13 -3.46 14.84
N GLN A 8 50.22 -3.62 15.81
CA GLN A 8 48.83 -3.22 15.64
C GLN A 8 48.78 -1.69 15.50
N ALA A 9 48.41 -1.21 14.32
CA ALA A 9 48.02 0.18 14.13
C ALA A 9 46.63 0.37 14.74
N GLY A 10 46.53 1.15 15.82
CA GLY A 10 45.27 1.49 16.46
C GLY A 10 44.51 2.53 15.65
N PHE A 11 43.19 2.35 15.54
CA PHE A 11 42.25 3.34 15.00
C PHE A 11 42.38 4.66 15.78
N THR A 12 42.52 5.78 15.09
CA THR A 12 42.55 7.09 15.77
C THR A 12 41.13 7.50 16.15
N LEU A 13 40.96 8.26 17.25
CA LEU A 13 39.65 8.79 17.63
C LEU A 13 39.03 9.64 16.50
N VAL A 14 39.87 10.36 15.77
CA VAL A 14 39.48 11.18 14.62
C VAL A 14 38.88 10.32 13.51
N GLU A 15 39.44 9.14 13.25
CA GLU A 15 38.96 8.22 12.23
C GLU A 15 37.54 7.72 12.53
N ILE A 16 37.26 7.40 13.80
CA ILE A 16 35.89 7.04 14.21
C ILE A 16 34.95 8.24 14.13
N MET A 17 35.39 9.45 14.53
CA MET A 17 34.56 10.66 14.45
C MET A 17 34.10 10.98 13.03
N VAL A 18 35.00 10.88 12.05
CA VAL A 18 34.64 11.14 10.64
C VAL A 18 33.69 10.06 10.13
N VAL A 19 33.91 8.79 10.48
CA VAL A 19 33.05 7.68 10.06
C VAL A 19 31.62 7.85 10.59
N VAL A 20 31.44 8.13 11.89
CA VAL A 20 30.09 8.31 12.45
C VAL A 20 29.40 9.56 11.91
N ALA A 21 30.15 10.62 11.60
CA ALA A 21 29.61 11.82 10.95
C ALA A 21 29.05 11.52 9.55
N ILE A 22 29.78 10.74 8.73
CA ILE A 22 29.33 10.35 7.39
C ILE A 22 28.13 9.40 7.47
N ILE A 23 28.17 8.40 8.35
CA ILE A 23 27.04 7.46 8.55
C ILE A 23 25.79 8.22 9.00
N GLY A 24 25.93 9.19 9.91
CA GLY A 24 24.82 10.03 10.36
C GLY A 24 24.18 10.82 9.22
N LEU A 25 24.99 11.42 8.34
CA LEU A 25 24.49 12.12 7.15
C LEU A 25 23.73 11.17 6.22
N LEU A 26 24.30 10.01 5.89
CA LEU A 26 23.67 9.04 4.99
C LEU A 26 22.36 8.47 5.55
N ALA A 27 22.29 8.22 6.86
CA ALA A 27 21.09 7.68 7.52
C ALA A 27 19.88 8.61 7.36
N THR A 28 20.07 9.93 7.41
CA THR A 28 18.95 10.89 7.27
C THR A 28 18.28 10.82 5.89
N VAL A 29 19.06 10.71 4.82
CA VAL A 29 18.56 10.61 3.44
C VAL A 29 17.79 9.31 3.24
N VAL A 30 18.29 8.21 3.79
CA VAL A 30 17.64 6.90 3.70
C VAL A 30 16.26 6.91 4.37
N VAL A 31 16.12 7.50 5.55
CA VAL A 31 14.84 7.54 6.29
C VAL A 31 13.75 8.26 5.49
N VAL A 32 14.06 9.39 4.84
CA VAL A 32 13.09 10.12 4.02
C VAL A 32 12.69 9.31 2.79
N GLY A 33 13.65 8.65 2.13
CA GLY A 33 13.40 7.79 0.98
C GLY A 33 12.49 6.61 1.31
N VAL A 34 12.76 5.89 2.41
CA VAL A 34 11.97 4.73 2.84
C VAL A 34 10.53 5.11 3.18
N LYS A 35 10.32 6.24 3.87
CA LYS A 35 8.96 6.69 4.22
C LYS A 35 8.09 6.96 2.98
N ARG A 36 8.67 7.53 1.92
CA ARG A 36 7.96 7.76 0.65
C ARG A 36 7.62 6.43 -0.04
N ALA A 37 8.62 5.56 -0.19
CA ALA A 37 8.42 4.24 -0.80
C ALA A 37 7.36 3.40 -0.07
N GLN A 38 7.29 3.50 1.26
CA GLN A 38 6.23 2.83 2.04
C GLN A 38 4.84 3.37 1.70
N LYS A 39 4.64 4.68 1.66
CA LYS A 39 3.35 5.28 1.28
C LYS A 39 2.93 4.87 -0.13
N ASP A 40 3.84 4.94 -1.10
CA ASP A 40 3.57 4.58 -2.49
C ASP A 40 3.18 3.10 -2.61
N SER A 41 3.84 2.23 -1.85
CA SER A 41 3.51 0.80 -1.78
C SER A 41 2.15 0.55 -1.14
N GLN A 42 1.74 1.33 -0.13
CA GLN A 42 0.44 1.21 0.53
C GLN A 42 -0.69 1.64 -0.41
N VAL A 43 -0.51 2.74 -1.15
CA VAL A 43 -1.46 3.21 -2.18
C VAL A 43 -1.63 2.14 -3.26
N THR A 44 -0.52 1.65 -3.81
CA THR A 44 -0.54 0.61 -4.85
C THR A 44 -1.23 -0.67 -4.38
N ALA A 45 -0.89 -1.13 -3.16
CA ALA A 45 -1.51 -2.32 -2.58
C ALA A 45 -3.01 -2.10 -2.32
N CYS A 46 -3.42 -0.90 -1.90
CA CYS A 46 -4.82 -0.55 -1.73
C CYS A 46 -5.59 -0.65 -3.05
N HIS A 47 -5.03 -0.15 -4.16
CA HIS A 47 -5.65 -0.27 -5.48
C HIS A 47 -5.78 -1.73 -5.95
N LEU A 48 -4.79 -2.57 -5.64
CA LEU A 48 -4.88 -4.00 -5.95
C LEU A 48 -6.02 -4.67 -5.18
N VAL A 49 -6.21 -4.30 -3.90
CA VAL A 49 -7.32 -4.81 -3.09
C VAL A 49 -8.66 -4.30 -3.60
N GLN A 50 -8.80 -3.02 -3.92
CA GLN A 50 -10.01 -2.46 -4.57
C GLN A 50 -10.34 -3.22 -5.86
N GLY A 51 -9.35 -3.52 -6.70
CA GLY A 51 -9.53 -4.33 -7.91
C GLY A 51 -10.05 -5.74 -7.62
N LYS A 52 -9.52 -6.41 -6.58
CA LYS A 52 -10.03 -7.73 -6.15
C LYS A 52 -11.49 -7.64 -5.69
N ILE A 53 -11.85 -6.58 -4.97
CA ILE A 53 -13.23 -6.35 -4.53
C ILE A 53 -14.15 -6.15 -5.74
N ARG A 54 -13.76 -5.37 -6.75
CA ARG A 54 -14.54 -5.23 -7.99
C ARG A 54 -14.78 -6.56 -8.69
N VAL A 55 -13.76 -7.43 -8.76
CA VAL A 55 -13.92 -8.78 -9.34
C VAL A 55 -14.87 -9.64 -8.50
N ALA A 56 -14.79 -9.56 -7.16
CA ALA A 56 -15.70 -10.27 -6.27
C ALA A 56 -17.15 -9.79 -6.44
N ILE A 57 -17.36 -8.48 -6.54
CA ILE A 57 -18.65 -7.84 -6.81
C ILE A 57 -19.23 -8.32 -8.15
N SER A 58 -18.46 -8.22 -9.24
CA SER A 58 -18.89 -8.70 -10.56
C SER A 58 -19.27 -10.18 -10.52
N THR A 59 -18.48 -11.00 -9.81
CA THR A 59 -18.77 -12.44 -9.66
C THR A 59 -20.04 -12.68 -8.82
N TYR A 60 -20.29 -11.86 -7.80
CA TYR A 60 -21.50 -11.92 -6.99
C TYR A 60 -22.74 -11.54 -7.81
N GLN A 61 -22.68 -10.43 -8.54
CA GLN A 61 -23.74 -9.97 -9.45
C GLN A 61 -24.08 -11.03 -10.49
N LEU A 62 -23.06 -11.67 -11.10
CA LEU A 62 -23.25 -12.76 -12.06
C LEU A 62 -23.99 -13.97 -11.45
N LYS A 63 -23.71 -14.32 -10.19
CA LYS A 63 -24.36 -15.46 -9.52
C LYS A 63 -25.79 -15.16 -9.10
N ASN A 64 -26.02 -13.96 -8.57
CA ASN A 64 -27.31 -13.62 -7.97
C ASN A 64 -28.26 -12.89 -8.93
N ARG A 65 -27.79 -12.53 -10.14
CA ARG A 65 -28.54 -11.73 -11.12
C ARG A 65 -29.07 -10.43 -10.52
N THR A 66 -28.38 -9.88 -9.52
CA THR A 66 -28.66 -8.58 -8.93
C THR A 66 -27.64 -7.60 -9.46
N ILE A 67 -28.12 -6.40 -9.80
CA ILE A 67 -27.28 -5.27 -10.21
C ILE A 67 -27.25 -4.24 -9.08
N ASP A 68 -28.21 -4.28 -8.14
CA ASP A 68 -28.41 -3.26 -7.12
C ASP A 68 -27.23 -3.23 -6.13
N PRO A 69 -26.46 -2.14 -6.11
CA PRO A 69 -25.29 -1.99 -5.23
C PRO A 69 -25.66 -1.89 -3.76
N ASN A 70 -26.90 -1.52 -3.42
CA ASN A 70 -27.36 -1.45 -2.03
C ASN A 70 -27.53 -2.84 -1.40
N GLU A 71 -27.64 -3.89 -2.21
CA GLU A 71 -27.66 -5.27 -1.73
C GLU A 71 -26.25 -5.84 -1.50
N ILE A 72 -25.22 -5.14 -1.96
CA ILE A 72 -23.83 -5.60 -1.91
C ILE A 72 -23.18 -5.11 -0.62
N THR A 73 -23.18 -6.00 0.37
CA THR A 73 -22.56 -5.78 1.67
C THR A 73 -21.20 -6.48 1.76
N MET A 74 -20.34 -6.03 2.68
CA MET A 74 -19.07 -6.70 2.99
C MET A 74 -19.30 -8.17 3.39
N GLU A 75 -20.40 -8.44 4.10
CA GLU A 75 -20.81 -9.78 4.51
C GLU A 75 -21.15 -10.68 3.32
N ALA A 76 -21.84 -10.15 2.30
CA ALA A 76 -22.17 -10.89 1.09
C ALA A 76 -20.91 -11.28 0.29
N LEU A 77 -19.84 -10.48 0.41
CA LEU A 77 -18.56 -10.71 -0.25
C LEU A 77 -17.58 -11.56 0.56
N ALA A 78 -17.86 -11.84 1.84
CA ALA A 78 -16.99 -12.65 2.70
C ALA A 78 -16.56 -14.03 2.10
N PRO A 79 -17.41 -14.76 1.33
CA PRO A 79 -17.01 -16.00 0.68
C PRO A 79 -15.89 -15.86 -0.37
N TYR A 80 -15.65 -14.65 -0.88
CA TYR A 80 -14.64 -14.36 -1.90
C TYR A 80 -13.26 -14.00 -1.31
N PHE A 81 -13.16 -13.88 0.01
CA PHE A 81 -11.95 -13.47 0.71
C PHE A 81 -11.56 -14.42 1.85
N ASP A 82 -11.79 -15.73 1.67
CA ASP A 82 -11.44 -16.75 2.66
C ASP A 82 -12.01 -16.48 4.07
N GLY A 83 -13.16 -15.81 4.14
CA GLY A 83 -13.83 -15.45 5.39
C GLY A 83 -13.21 -14.28 6.16
N LYS A 84 -12.27 -13.52 5.56
CA LYS A 84 -11.71 -12.30 6.14
C LYS A 84 -11.98 -11.11 5.23
N ALA A 85 -12.56 -10.05 5.78
CA ALA A 85 -12.71 -8.81 5.02
C ALA A 85 -11.32 -8.28 4.62
N PRO A 86 -11.12 -7.84 3.37
CA PRO A 86 -9.87 -7.23 2.96
C PRO A 86 -9.70 -5.89 3.69
N GLU A 87 -8.52 -5.68 4.28
CA GLU A 87 -8.17 -4.44 4.95
C GLU A 87 -7.19 -3.64 4.10
N CYS A 88 -7.27 -2.31 4.18
CA CYS A 88 -6.26 -1.46 3.55
C CYS A 88 -4.93 -1.57 4.32
N PRO A 89 -3.78 -1.71 3.65
CA PRO A 89 -2.47 -1.77 4.33
C PRO A 89 -2.09 -0.51 5.14
N ALA A 90 -2.80 0.60 4.92
CA ALA A 90 -2.67 1.83 5.71
C ALA A 90 -3.66 1.91 6.89
N GLY A 91 -4.49 0.90 7.12
CA GLY A 91 -5.50 0.85 8.20
C GLY A 91 -6.86 1.46 7.85
N GLY A 92 -7.14 1.63 6.55
CA GLY A 92 -8.44 2.08 6.04
C GLY A 92 -9.47 0.97 5.86
N GLU A 93 -10.73 1.39 5.80
CA GLU A 93 -11.89 0.55 5.49
C GLU A 93 -12.38 0.82 4.06
N TYR A 94 -13.03 -0.18 3.47
CA TYR A 94 -13.61 -0.07 2.12
C TYR A 94 -15.10 0.21 2.20
N THR A 95 -15.55 1.21 1.45
CA THR A 95 -16.96 1.57 1.28
C THR A 95 -17.39 1.35 -0.16
N PHE A 96 -18.69 1.14 -0.33
CA PHE A 96 -19.32 0.93 -1.63
C PHE A 96 -20.26 2.08 -1.93
N GLU A 97 -20.10 2.64 -3.11
CA GLU A 97 -20.96 3.69 -3.63
C GLU A 97 -21.41 3.33 -5.03
N LEU A 98 -22.59 3.83 -5.39
CA LEU A 98 -23.08 3.82 -6.76
C LEU A 98 -22.23 4.81 -7.58
N GLY A 99 -21.70 4.35 -8.71
CA GLY A 99 -21.10 5.20 -9.71
C GLY A 99 -21.41 4.71 -11.11
N GLU A 100 -20.82 5.37 -12.09
CA GLU A 100 -20.93 5.00 -13.50
C GLU A 100 -19.53 4.69 -14.04
N ASP A 101 -19.41 3.59 -14.78
CA ASP A 101 -18.19 3.30 -15.52
C ASP A 101 -18.06 4.21 -16.76
N ALA A 102 -16.91 4.18 -17.43
CA ALA A 102 -16.64 4.99 -18.63
C ALA A 102 -17.65 4.75 -19.79
N ASP A 103 -18.34 3.61 -19.78
CA ASP A 103 -19.37 3.24 -20.75
C ASP A 103 -20.79 3.75 -20.36
N GLY A 104 -20.94 4.38 -19.19
CA GLY A 104 -22.22 4.85 -18.67
C GLY A 104 -23.09 3.77 -18.03
N ASP A 105 -22.51 2.59 -17.77
CA ASP A 105 -23.17 1.52 -17.02
C ASP A 105 -23.07 1.77 -15.51
N GLU A 106 -24.16 1.53 -14.79
CA GLU A 106 -24.21 1.65 -13.33
C GLU A 106 -23.33 0.56 -12.68
N THR A 107 -22.31 0.98 -11.95
CA THR A 107 -21.34 0.08 -11.31
C THR A 107 -21.10 0.43 -9.84
N VAL A 108 -20.52 -0.53 -9.13
CA VAL A 108 -20.17 -0.35 -7.72
C VAL A 108 -18.75 0.16 -7.63
N VAL A 109 -18.62 1.42 -7.23
CA VAL A 109 -17.33 2.06 -6.98
C VAL A 109 -16.88 1.70 -5.57
N VAL A 110 -15.69 1.11 -5.48
CA VAL A 110 -15.04 0.75 -4.21
C VAL A 110 -14.13 1.88 -3.78
N LYS A 111 -14.49 2.57 -2.69
CA LYS A 111 -13.67 3.63 -2.08
C LYS A 111 -12.99 3.13 -0.81
N CYS A 112 -11.86 3.73 -0.48
CA CYS A 112 -11.08 3.55 0.74
C CYS A 112 -11.21 4.80 1.61
N SER A 113 -11.31 4.65 2.93
CA SER A 113 -11.39 5.78 3.86
C SER A 113 -10.08 6.56 4.04
N VAL A 114 -8.95 6.05 3.52
CA VAL A 114 -7.64 6.71 3.61
C VAL A 114 -7.47 7.73 2.48
N GLU A 115 -7.08 8.94 2.86
CA GLU A 115 -6.83 10.05 1.93
C GLU A 115 -5.70 9.72 0.94
N GLY A 116 -5.89 10.02 -0.35
CA GLY A 116 -4.94 9.71 -1.42
C GLY A 116 -4.88 8.24 -1.85
N HIS A 117 -5.73 7.35 -1.29
CA HIS A 117 -5.84 5.94 -1.72
C HIS A 117 -7.00 5.68 -2.70
N ASN A 118 -7.84 6.68 -2.93
CA ASN A 118 -8.84 6.65 -3.98
C ASN A 118 -8.22 7.28 -5.22
N LYS A 119 -8.50 6.69 -6.38
CA LYS A 119 -8.27 7.42 -7.62
C LYS A 119 -9.30 8.54 -7.61
N GLU A 120 -8.84 9.76 -7.44
CA GLU A 120 -9.61 10.91 -7.87
C GLU A 120 -9.80 10.71 -9.37
N GLU A 121 -11.05 10.62 -9.81
CA GLU A 121 -11.38 10.72 -11.22
C GLU A 121 -10.77 12.05 -11.65
N GLU A 122 -9.67 11.99 -12.39
CA GLU A 122 -9.18 13.13 -13.15
C GLU A 122 -10.36 13.52 -14.05
N GLU A 123 -11.11 14.53 -13.63
CA GLU A 123 -11.93 15.33 -14.54
C GLU A 123 -10.97 15.75 -15.65
N GLU A 124 -11.05 15.06 -16.80
CA GLU A 124 -10.39 15.46 -18.03
C GLU A 124 -10.81 16.91 -18.33
N GLU A 125 -9.86 17.85 -18.27
CA GLU A 125 -9.98 19.16 -18.91
C GLU A 125 -9.61 19.09 -20.39
#